data_AF-A0A2H3CS09-F1
#
_entry.id   AF-A0A2H3CS09-F1
#
_cell.length_a   1.000
_cell.length_b   1.000
_cell.length_c   1.000
_cell.angle_alpha   90.00
_cell.angle_beta   90.00
_cell.angle_gamma   90.00
#
_symmetry.space_group_name_H-M   'P 1'
#
loop_
_entity.id
_entity.type
_entity.pdbx_description
1 polymer ?
#
loop_
_entity_poly.entity_id
_entity_poly.type
_entity_poly.pdbx_seq_one_letter_code
_entity_poly.pdbx_strand_id
1 'polypeptide(L)'
;FTASVNDDNIGYVNAHTVTFPNQAAIASANSMSTCTMDETLWHKHCCHRNWDTIQAMHTKNVVKGMKCILGSLPHDLICPPCLARKQHCYNIP
;
A
#
# COMPACT_ATOMS: atom_id res chain seq x y z
N PHE A 1 -18.47 -7.06 12.35
CA PHE A 1 -17.94 -8.10 13.26
C PHE A 1 -18.34 -7.71 14.67
N THR A 2 -18.37 -8.67 15.60
CA THR A 2 -18.56 -8.41 17.03
C THR A 2 -17.34 -8.94 17.79
N ALA A 3 -16.82 -8.15 18.72
CA ALA A 3 -15.75 -8.57 19.61
C ALA A 3 -16.31 -8.78 21.02
N SER A 4 -15.87 -9.84 21.69
CA SER A 4 -16.21 -10.13 23.08
C SER A 4 -14.99 -10.63 23.84
N VAL A 5 -15.00 -10.48 25.16
CA VAL A 5 -13.99 -11.02 26.07
C VAL A 5 -14.73 -11.89 27.08
N ASN A 6 -14.26 -13.10 27.34
CA ASN A 6 -14.84 -13.98 28.36
C ASN A 6 -14.23 -13.71 29.75
N ASP A 7 -14.73 -14.42 30.77
CA ASP A 7 -14.25 -14.29 32.15
C ASP A 7 -12.78 -14.71 32.34
N ASP A 8 -12.25 -15.52 31.40
CA ASP A 8 -10.83 -15.91 31.35
C ASP A 8 -9.94 -14.89 30.63
N ASN A 9 -10.47 -13.70 30.31
CA ASN A 9 -9.79 -12.65 29.53
C ASN A 9 -9.35 -13.09 28.11
N ILE A 10 -10.03 -14.08 27.52
CA ILE A 10 -9.81 -14.49 26.13
C ILE A 10 -10.68 -13.62 25.23
N GLY A 11 -10.03 -12.93 24.29
CA GLY A 11 -10.70 -12.14 23.26
C GLY A 11 -11.19 -13.01 22.10
N TYR A 12 -12.46 -12.87 21.75
CA TYR A 12 -13.09 -13.49 20.59
C TYR A 12 -13.49 -12.43 19.58
N VAL A 13 -13.27 -12.70 18.30
CA VAL A 13 -13.75 -11.87 17.19
C VAL A 13 -14.66 -12.72 16.31
N ASN A 14 -15.96 -12.44 16.37
CA ASN A 14 -16.93 -13.00 15.45
C ASN A 14 -17.00 -12.12 14.20
N ALA A 15 -16.10 -12.37 13.25
CA ALA A 15 -16.10 -11.74 11.94
C ALA A 15 -16.87 -12.60 10.94
N HIS A 16 -17.69 -11.95 10.12
CA HIS A 16 -18.32 -12.59 8.97
C HIS A 16 -17.86 -11.89 7.70
N THR A 17 -17.49 -12.68 6.70
CA THR A 17 -17.19 -12.14 5.37
C THR A 17 -18.51 -11.95 4.63
N VAL A 18 -18.74 -10.75 4.10
CA VAL A 18 -19.86 -10.49 3.18
C VAL A 18 -19.34 -10.73 1.77
N THR A 19 -19.84 -11.76 1.10
CA THR A 19 -19.53 -12.02 -0.30
C THR A 19 -20.37 -11.09 -1.17
N PHE A 20 -19.71 -10.25 -1.96
CA PHE A 20 -20.41 -9.38 -2.91
C PHE A 20 -20.86 -10.21 -4.12
N PRO A 21 -22.18 -10.28 -4.42
CA PRO A 21 -22.73 -11.25 -5.38
C PRO A 21 -22.51 -10.87 -6.84
N ASN A 22 -22.06 -9.64 -7.13
CA ASN A 22 -21.85 -9.19 -8.49
C ASN A 22 -20.57 -8.36 -8.65
N GLN A 23 -20.06 -8.36 -9.89
CA GLN A 23 -18.83 -7.69 -10.27
C GLN A 23 -18.86 -6.18 -9.99
N ALA A 24 -20.04 -5.55 -10.01
CA ALA A 24 -20.22 -4.13 -9.73
C ALA A 24 -19.99 -3.79 -8.24
N ALA A 25 -20.47 -4.65 -7.32
CA ALA A 25 -20.26 -4.49 -5.89
C ALA A 25 -18.82 -4.82 -5.46
N ILE A 26 -18.15 -5.73 -6.18
CA ILE A 26 -16.70 -5.95 -6.03
C ILE A 26 -15.91 -4.73 -6.50
N ALA A 27 -16.30 -4.13 -7.64
CA ALA A 27 -15.66 -2.92 -8.16
C ALA A 27 -15.84 -1.73 -7.21
N SER A 28 -17.02 -1.56 -6.60
CA SER A 28 -17.26 -0.46 -5.65
C SER A 28 -16.48 -0.64 -4.34
N ALA A 29 -16.36 -1.86 -3.81
CA ALA A 29 -15.52 -2.14 -2.64
C ALA A 29 -14.02 -1.91 -2.94
N ASN A 30 -13.56 -2.28 -4.14
CA ASN A 30 -12.18 -2.05 -4.57
C ASN A 30 -11.89 -0.60 -4.99
N SER A 31 -12.93 0.22 -5.20
CA SER A 31 -12.79 1.64 -5.56
C SER A 31 -12.50 2.56 -4.36
N MET A 32 -12.27 2.00 -3.17
CA MET A 32 -11.95 2.76 -1.95
C MET A 32 -10.56 3.40 -1.90
N SER A 33 -9.72 3.28 -2.93
CA SER A 33 -8.50 4.10 -3.00
C SER A 33 -8.78 5.38 -3.77
N THR A 34 -8.99 6.48 -3.05
CA THR A 34 -8.99 7.84 -3.62
C THR A 34 -7.59 8.29 -4.05
N CYS A 35 -6.56 7.51 -3.74
CA CYS A 35 -5.19 7.79 -4.11
C CYS A 35 -4.91 7.28 -5.53
N THR A 36 -4.40 8.17 -6.38
CA THR A 36 -3.87 7.84 -7.70
C THR A 36 -2.92 6.66 -7.59
N MET A 37 -3.09 5.65 -8.46
CA MET A 37 -2.11 4.56 -8.59
C MET A 37 -0.88 5.11 -9.32
N ASP A 38 -0.10 5.92 -8.60
CA ASP A 38 1.11 6.57 -9.08
C ASP A 38 2.35 5.99 -8.41
N GLU A 39 3.51 6.44 -8.87
CA GLU A 39 4.81 6.01 -8.33
C GLU A 39 4.92 6.30 -6.83
N THR A 40 4.26 7.36 -6.33
CA THR A 40 4.32 7.76 -4.91
C THR A 40 3.62 6.77 -4.01
N LEU A 41 2.48 6.23 -4.45
CA LEU A 41 1.80 5.16 -3.74
C LEU A 41 2.68 3.89 -3.69
N TRP A 42 3.27 3.51 -4.82
CA TRP A 42 4.15 2.34 -4.89
C TRP A 42 5.42 2.50 -4.06
N HIS A 43 6.01 3.69 -4.04
CA HIS A 43 7.11 4.02 -3.15
C HIS A 43 6.76 3.76 -1.67
N LYS A 44 5.58 4.20 -1.21
CA LYS A 44 5.11 3.96 0.16
C LYS A 44 4.82 2.48 0.42
N HIS A 45 4.13 1.81 -0.50
CA HIS A 45 3.76 0.39 -0.37
C HIS A 45 4.99 -0.52 -0.34
N CYS A 46 6.02 -0.23 -1.13
CA CYS A 46 7.27 -0.97 -1.16
C CYS A 46 8.27 -0.51 -0.08
N CYS A 47 7.77 -0.07 1.08
CA CYS A 47 8.57 0.32 2.24
C CYS A 47 9.60 1.42 1.93
N HIS A 48 9.20 2.46 1.20
CA HIS A 48 10.04 3.60 0.87
C HIS A 48 11.26 3.24 -0.01
N ARG A 49 11.10 2.28 -0.92
CA ARG A 49 12.14 1.91 -1.88
C ARG A 49 12.49 3.11 -2.78
N ASN A 50 13.76 3.24 -3.17
CA ASN A 50 14.20 4.36 -4.01
C ASN A 50 13.35 4.49 -5.30
N TRP A 51 13.16 5.73 -5.75
CA TRP A 51 12.33 6.04 -6.91
C TRP A 51 12.80 5.33 -8.18
N ASP A 52 14.11 5.25 -8.41
CA ASP A 52 14.69 4.55 -9.56
C ASP A 52 14.31 3.06 -9.60
N THR A 53 14.22 2.41 -8.44
CA THR A 53 13.81 1.00 -8.34
C THR A 53 12.32 0.87 -8.59
N ILE A 54 11.48 1.77 -8.05
CA ILE A 54 10.04 1.76 -8.33
C ILE A 54 9.81 1.94 -9.84
N GLN A 55 10.48 2.91 -10.45
CA GLN A 55 10.41 3.15 -11.89
C GLN A 55 10.91 1.93 -12.66
N ALA A 56 12.07 1.36 -12.30
CA ALA A 56 12.58 0.15 -12.93
C ALA A 56 11.63 -1.04 -12.76
N MET A 57 10.96 -1.18 -11.60
CA MET A 57 10.00 -2.25 -11.36
C MET A 57 8.80 -2.15 -12.29
N HIS A 58 8.32 -0.91 -12.51
CA HIS A 58 7.24 -0.62 -13.44
C HIS A 58 7.67 -0.83 -14.89
N THR A 59 8.75 -0.17 -15.34
CA THR A 59 9.25 -0.23 -16.72
C THR A 59 9.66 -1.63 -17.14
N LYS A 60 10.25 -2.42 -16.23
CA LYS A 60 10.68 -3.80 -16.52
C LYS A 60 9.59 -4.84 -16.25
N ASN A 61 8.40 -4.43 -15.81
CA ASN A 61 7.26 -5.30 -15.52
C ASN A 61 7.62 -6.49 -14.60
N VAL A 62 8.43 -6.24 -13.57
CA VAL A 62 8.91 -7.31 -12.65
C VAL A 62 7.96 -7.58 -11.50
N VAL A 63 6.91 -6.77 -11.34
CA VAL A 63 5.87 -6.94 -10.31
C VAL A 63 4.51 -7.15 -10.97
N LYS A 64 3.94 -8.34 -10.74
CA LYS A 64 2.62 -8.68 -11.23
C LYS A 64 1.56 -7.76 -10.64
N GLY A 65 0.77 -7.11 -11.49
CA GLY A 65 -0.34 -6.26 -11.08
C GLY A 65 0.06 -4.83 -10.70
N MET A 66 1.33 -4.47 -10.85
CA MET A 66 1.76 -3.08 -10.70
C MET A 66 1.19 -2.24 -11.85
N LYS A 67 0.28 -1.34 -11.53
CA LYS A 67 -0.31 -0.38 -12.46
C LYS A 67 0.14 1.01 -12.04
N CYS A 68 0.72 1.76 -12.95
CA CYS A 68 1.07 3.16 -12.73
C CYS A 68 0.40 4.01 -13.80
N ILE A 69 -0.37 5.02 -13.39
CA ILE A 69 -0.92 6.00 -14.32
C ILE A 69 0.24 6.90 -14.75
N LEU A 70 0.77 6.65 -15.95
CA LEU A 70 1.88 7.38 -16.53
C LEU A 70 1.50 8.85 -16.70
N GLY A 71 2.24 9.78 -16.08
CA GLY A 71 2.04 11.23 -16.29
C GLY A 71 1.85 12.06 -15.03
N SER A 72 1.62 11.46 -13.86
CA SER A 72 1.85 12.19 -12.62
C SER A 72 3.36 12.25 -12.38
N LEU A 73 3.99 13.39 -12.72
CA LEU A 73 5.28 13.74 -12.14
C LEU A 73 5.19 13.44 -10.64
N PRO A 74 6.19 12.82 -9.98
CA PRO A 74 6.12 12.63 -8.54
C PRO A 74 5.92 14.01 -7.90
N HIS A 75 4.69 14.27 -7.43
CA HIS A 75 4.29 15.58 -6.93
C HIS A 75 5.19 15.99 -5.75
N ASP A 76 5.77 15.00 -5.07
CA ASP A 76 6.74 15.18 -4.01
C ASP A 76 7.97 14.29 -4.26
N LEU A 77 9.00 14.80 -4.95
CA LEU A 77 10.35 14.19 -5.00
C LEU A 77 10.89 13.89 -3.59
N ILE A 78 10.40 14.64 -2.61
CA ILE A 78 10.78 14.58 -1.21
C ILE A 78 9.73 13.77 -0.44
N CYS A 79 10.07 12.55 -0.05
CA CYS A 79 9.27 11.75 0.86
C CYS A 79 9.69 12.07 2.32
N PRO A 80 8.87 12.72 3.17
CA PRO A 80 9.27 13.08 4.53
C PRO A 80 9.68 11.87 5.40
N PRO A 81 9.00 10.70 5.33
CA PRO A 81 9.49 9.47 5.96
C PRO A 81 10.89 9.05 5.49
N CYS A 82 11.20 9.18 4.20
CA CYS A 82 12.54 8.90 3.68
C CYS A 82 13.57 9.90 4.21
N LEU A 83 13.22 11.19 4.33
CA LEU A 83 14.13 12.18 4.89
C LEU A 83 14.44 11.87 6.36
N ALA A 84 13.41 11.57 7.15
CA ALA A 84 13.56 11.16 8.55
C ALA A 84 14.42 9.90 8.68
N ARG A 85 14.26 8.93 7.76
CA ARG A 85 15.01 7.66 7.78
C ARG A 85 16.42 7.76 7.18
N LYS A 86 16.67 8.65 6.21
CA LYS A 86 17.99 8.89 5.60
C LYS A 86 19.02 9.41 6.60
N GLN A 87 18.58 9.87 7.77
CA GLN A 87 19.47 10.22 8.88
C GLN A 87 20.01 8.99 9.65
N HIS A 88 19.53 7.77 9.36
CA HIS A 88 19.83 6.57 10.15
C HIS A 88 20.41 5.38 9.38
N CYS A 89 20.69 5.49 8.08
CA CYS A 89 21.49 4.48 7.38
C CYS A 89 22.99 4.77 7.62
N TYR A 90 23.46 4.52 8.84
CA TYR A 90 24.90 4.33 9.04
C TYR A 90 25.35 3.16 8.17
N ASN A 91 26.50 3.30 7.51
CA ASN A 91 27.16 2.18 6.84
C ASN A 91 27.39 1.10 7.90
N ILE A 92 26.69 -0.02 7.78
CA ILE A 92 27.05 -1.23 8.52
C ILE A 92 28.26 -1.82 7.79
N PRO A 93 29.40 -2.05 8.48
CA PRO A 93 30.63 -2.57 7.87
C PRO A 93 30.46 -3.94 7.20
#